data_AF-A0A1R1X1B1-F1
#
_entry.id   AF-A0A1R1X1B1-F1
#
_cell.length_a   1.000
_cell.length_b   1.000
_cell.length_c   1.000
_cell.angle_alpha   90.00
_cell.angle_beta   90.00
_cell.angle_gamma   90.00
#
_symmetry.space_group_name_H-M   'P 1'
#
loop_
_entity.id
_entity.type
_entity.pdbx_description
1 polymer ?
#
loop_
_entity_poly.entity_id
_entity_poly.type
_entity_poly.pdbx_seq_one_letter_code
_entity_poly.pdbx_strand_id
1 'polypeptide(L)'
;MGAHLSGPDSVWFGHLISDNSPCIQPFPLFIQDFSRNFSDPSEVIRARAQIRILRQGSISVAAYAAEFKTLSRDGGYDQLALVDQFFRGLNDIVMNFMIMADLSASLERNIDNALRIDNRLASRNTLLQNRPEFTPYTSRGVYRAPNPPLAASKISSVPQNSRQIPATASAPGYLHMEIDTVTSRFRPPLTTEEKKKRRELGVCLYCGQPSHIIPN
;
A
#
# COMPACT_ATOMS: atom_id res chain seq x y z
N MET A 1 30.91 18.89 40.71
CA MET A 1 30.61 17.68 39.92
C MET A 1 30.07 16.53 40.76
N GLY A 2 30.62 16.24 41.96
CA GLY A 2 30.13 15.11 42.78
C GLY A 2 28.69 15.22 43.35
N ALA A 3 28.10 16.41 43.44
CA ALA A 3 26.78 16.61 44.08
C ALA A 3 25.59 15.99 43.31
N HIS A 4 25.78 15.63 42.04
CA HIS A 4 24.73 15.02 41.21
C HIS A 4 24.89 13.51 41.04
N LEU A 5 26.01 12.93 41.51
CA LEU A 5 26.26 11.50 41.44
C LEU A 5 25.71 10.84 42.70
N SER A 6 24.88 9.83 42.53
CA SER A 6 24.21 9.11 43.62
C SER A 6 24.52 7.62 43.54
N GLY A 7 24.53 6.94 44.69
CA GLY A 7 24.74 5.49 44.74
C GLY A 7 26.12 5.06 44.20
N PRO A 8 26.20 4.01 43.35
CA PRO A 8 27.46 3.47 42.82
C PRO A 8 28.36 4.51 42.14
N ASP A 9 27.75 5.46 41.45
CA ASP A 9 28.44 6.50 40.68
C ASP A 9 29.24 7.46 41.58
N SER A 10 28.72 7.73 42.79
CA SER A 10 29.37 8.57 43.79
C SER A 10 30.59 7.89 44.39
N VAL A 11 30.49 6.59 44.65
CA VAL A 11 31.59 5.76 45.17
C VAL A 11 32.72 5.68 44.14
N TRP A 12 32.38 5.38 42.88
CA TRP A 12 33.33 5.38 41.77
C TRP A 12 34.03 6.73 41.60
N PHE A 13 33.28 7.83 41.65
CA PHE A 13 33.86 9.18 41.55
C PHE A 13 34.79 9.49 42.72
N GLY A 14 34.44 9.04 43.93
CA GLY A 14 35.29 9.12 45.11
C GLY A 14 36.64 8.42 44.92
N HIS A 15 36.63 7.20 44.35
CA HIS A 15 37.86 6.47 44.02
C HIS A 15 38.74 7.23 43.02
N LEU A 16 38.15 7.77 41.95
CA LEU A 16 38.92 8.56 40.99
C LEU A 16 39.61 9.77 41.63
N ILE A 17 38.94 10.45 42.58
CA ILE A 17 39.53 11.59 43.32
C ILE A 17 40.67 11.11 44.22
N SER A 18 40.45 10.04 44.98
CA SER A 18 41.46 9.47 45.87
C SER A 18 42.73 9.02 45.12
N ASP A 19 42.55 8.47 43.92
CA ASP A 19 43.65 7.96 43.09
C ASP A 19 44.34 9.05 42.24
N ASN A 20 43.92 10.31 42.36
CA ASN A 20 44.37 11.42 41.49
C ASN A 20 44.34 11.05 39.99
N SER A 21 43.25 10.40 39.57
CA SER A 21 43.15 9.92 38.20
C SER A 21 43.23 11.08 37.19
N PRO A 22 44.05 10.96 36.13
CA PRO A 22 44.22 12.02 35.15
C PRO A 22 42.93 12.32 34.36
N CYS A 23 41.94 11.42 34.36
CA CYS A 23 40.67 11.63 33.66
C CYS A 23 39.70 12.58 34.37
N ILE A 24 39.90 12.94 35.65
CA ILE A 24 39.11 13.99 36.33
C ILE A 24 39.47 15.40 35.82
N GLN A 25 40.70 15.61 35.37
CA GLN A 25 41.24 16.94 35.08
C GLN A 25 40.59 17.57 33.83
N PRO A 26 40.57 16.91 32.65
CA PRO A 26 39.84 17.40 31.50
C PRO A 26 38.43 16.76 31.42
N PHE A 27 37.41 17.61 31.34
CA PHE A 27 36.01 17.20 31.22
C PHE A 27 35.73 16.15 30.12
N PRO A 28 36.35 16.21 28.92
CA PRO A 28 36.15 15.17 27.89
C PRO A 28 36.59 13.77 28.32
N LEU A 29 37.73 13.62 29.02
CA LEU A 29 38.18 12.32 29.51
C LEU A 29 37.28 11.81 30.63
N PHE A 30 36.80 12.72 31.49
CA PHE A 30 35.86 12.38 32.55
C PHE A 30 34.56 11.80 31.97
N ILE A 31 33.97 12.46 30.97
CA ILE A 31 32.73 11.98 30.33
C ILE A 31 32.97 10.67 29.56
N GLN A 32 34.14 10.49 28.95
CA GLN A 32 34.49 9.24 28.29
C GLN A 32 34.57 8.07 29.29
N ASP A 33 35.25 8.24 30.42
CA ASP A 33 35.32 7.19 31.45
C ASP A 33 33.98 7.00 32.16
N PHE A 34 33.25 8.08 32.42
CA PHE A 34 31.90 8.00 32.99
C PHE A 34 30.95 7.23 32.08
N SER A 35 30.91 7.54 30.79
CA SER A 35 30.10 6.79 29.82
C SER A 35 30.56 5.34 29.69
N ARG A 36 31.87 5.05 29.73
CA ARG A 36 32.37 3.67 29.73
C ARG A 36 31.90 2.84 30.93
N ASN A 37 31.84 3.45 32.12
CA ASN A 37 31.48 2.76 33.35
C ASN A 37 29.95 2.69 33.59
N PHE A 38 29.19 3.68 33.10
CA PHE A 38 27.77 3.84 33.43
C PHE A 38 26.82 3.93 32.22
N SER A 39 27.32 4.05 31.00
CA SER A 39 26.45 3.82 29.83
C SER A 39 26.21 2.33 29.71
N ASP A 40 24.96 1.95 29.46
CA ASP A 40 24.59 0.59 29.11
C ASP A 40 24.51 0.49 27.58
N PRO A 41 25.51 -0.12 26.89
CA PRO A 41 25.44 -0.32 25.44
C PRO A 41 24.28 -1.22 25.04
N SER A 42 23.77 -2.05 25.95
CA SER A 42 22.63 -2.93 25.71
C SER A 42 21.34 -2.16 25.50
N GLU A 43 21.16 -1.00 26.16
CA GLU A 43 20.02 -0.11 25.96
C GLU A 43 19.99 0.44 24.53
N VAL A 44 21.12 0.93 24.04
CA VAL A 44 21.24 1.44 22.65
C VAL A 44 20.98 0.33 21.63
N ILE A 45 21.57 -0.85 21.85
CA ILE A 45 21.36 -2.02 20.97
C ILE A 45 19.89 -2.44 20.97
N ARG A 46 19.25 -2.48 22.14
CA ARG A 46 17.85 -2.82 22.29
C ARG A 46 16.94 -1.79 21.63
N ALA A 47 17.16 -0.50 21.86
CA ALA A 47 16.43 0.58 21.21
C ALA A 47 16.53 0.49 19.68
N ARG A 48 17.74 0.27 19.13
CA ARG A 48 17.94 0.04 17.69
C ARG A 48 17.22 -1.19 17.17
N ALA A 49 17.19 -2.28 17.93
CA ALA A 49 16.45 -3.48 17.57
C ALA A 49 14.94 -3.20 17.54
N GLN A 50 14.42 -2.50 18.55
CA GLN A 50 13.01 -2.11 18.62
C GLN A 50 12.62 -1.20 17.45
N ILE A 51 13.41 -0.17 17.12
CA ILE A 51 13.15 0.70 15.96
C ILE A 51 13.01 -0.11 14.66
N ARG A 52 13.88 -1.11 14.45
CA ARG A 52 13.87 -1.90 13.21
C ARG A 52 12.62 -2.77 13.05
N ILE A 53 12.06 -3.25 14.16
CA ILE A 53 10.86 -4.10 14.17
C ILE A 53 9.56 -3.32 14.37
N LEU A 54 9.65 -2.05 14.80
CA LEU A 54 8.47 -1.22 15.06
C LEU A 54 7.69 -0.99 13.76
N ARG A 55 6.40 -1.29 13.80
CA ARG A 55 5.47 -1.09 12.69
C ARG A 55 4.23 -0.36 13.23
N GLN A 56 3.73 0.59 12.45
CA GLN A 56 2.45 1.26 12.72
C GLN A 56 1.31 0.22 12.76
N GLY A 57 1.24 -0.67 11.76
CA GLY A 57 0.16 -1.65 11.69
C GLY A 57 -1.21 -0.97 11.70
N SER A 58 -2.06 -1.34 12.67
CA SER A 58 -3.41 -0.80 12.85
C SER A 58 -3.51 0.41 13.78
N ILE A 59 -2.40 0.85 14.38
CA ILE A 59 -2.41 2.02 15.27
C ILE A 59 -2.36 3.33 14.48
N SER A 60 -2.78 4.43 15.12
CA SER A 60 -2.71 5.75 14.49
C SER A 60 -1.27 6.18 14.24
N VAL A 61 -1.06 7.08 13.27
CA VAL A 61 0.28 7.62 13.00
C VAL A 61 0.83 8.33 14.24
N ALA A 62 -0.03 8.99 15.02
CA ALA A 62 0.36 9.66 16.26
C ALA A 62 0.93 8.70 17.32
N ALA A 63 0.27 7.55 17.54
CA ALA A 63 0.75 6.55 18.50
C ALA A 63 2.09 5.96 18.05
N TYR A 64 2.19 5.57 16.78
CA TYR A 64 3.43 5.07 16.19
C TYR A 64 4.58 6.10 16.28
N ALA A 65 4.32 7.36 15.94
CA ALA A 65 5.33 8.41 15.99
C ALA A 65 5.83 8.67 17.42
N ALA A 66 4.96 8.61 18.42
CA ALA A 66 5.35 8.79 19.82
C ALA A 66 6.28 7.66 20.31
N GLU A 67 5.95 6.42 19.98
CA GLU A 67 6.78 5.26 20.30
C GLU A 67 8.12 5.32 19.55
N PHE A 68 8.09 5.62 18.25
CA PHE A 68 9.29 5.77 17.42
C PHE A 68 10.20 6.87 17.97
N LYS A 69 9.67 8.03 18.36
CA LYS A 69 10.45 9.14 18.96
C LYS A 69 11.08 8.74 20.29
N THR A 70 10.37 7.97 21.10
CA THR A 70 10.89 7.47 22.38
C THR A 70 12.14 6.61 22.13
N LEU A 71 12.04 5.64 21.24
CA LEU A 71 13.17 4.76 20.88
C LEU A 71 14.31 5.52 20.18
N SER A 72 13.99 6.54 19.38
CA SER A 72 14.97 7.32 18.60
C SER A 72 15.95 8.08 19.50
N ARG A 73 15.54 8.48 20.71
CA ARG A 73 16.40 9.19 21.67
C ARG A 73 17.56 8.31 22.14
N ASP A 74 17.30 7.03 22.32
CA ASP A 74 18.26 6.09 22.91
C ASP A 74 18.94 5.22 21.84
N GLY A 75 18.41 5.18 20.62
CA GLY A 75 18.91 4.35 19.52
C GLY A 75 20.17 4.88 18.83
N GLY A 76 20.61 6.11 19.07
CA GLY A 76 21.85 6.67 18.50
C GLY A 76 21.96 6.54 16.98
N TYR A 77 20.83 6.65 16.26
CA TYR A 77 20.79 6.69 14.80
C TYR A 77 21.01 8.13 14.33
N ASP A 78 21.62 8.26 13.15
CA ASP A 78 21.65 9.53 12.44
C ASP A 78 20.25 9.91 11.90
N GLN A 79 20.04 11.19 11.67
CA GLN A 79 18.77 11.77 11.27
C GLN A 79 18.21 11.15 9.98
N LEU A 80 19.06 10.88 8.98
CA LEU A 80 18.64 10.23 7.73
C LEU A 80 18.28 8.76 7.93
N ALA A 81 19.00 8.05 8.82
CA ALA A 81 18.70 6.67 9.16
C ALA A 81 17.36 6.57 9.91
N LEU A 82 17.06 7.52 10.80
CA LEU A 82 15.77 7.61 11.46
C LEU A 82 14.63 7.86 10.47
N VAL A 83 14.85 8.70 9.45
CA VAL A 83 13.86 8.95 8.40
C VAL A 83 13.58 7.68 7.59
N ASP A 84 14.61 6.97 7.14
CA ASP A 84 14.45 5.69 6.42
C ASP A 84 13.70 4.65 7.27
N GLN A 85 14.09 4.48 8.54
CA GLN A 85 13.43 3.54 9.44
C GLN A 85 11.98 3.94 9.74
N PHE A 86 11.72 5.24 9.92
CA PHE A 86 10.37 5.74 10.16
C PHE A 86 9.45 5.39 9.01
N PHE A 87 9.89 5.62 7.77
CA PHE A 87 9.11 5.27 6.59
C PHE A 87 8.84 3.77 6.50
N ARG A 88 9.86 2.92 6.68
CA ARG A 88 9.68 1.44 6.65
C ARG A 88 8.64 0.92 7.63
N GLY A 89 8.42 1.63 8.74
CA GLY A 89 7.43 1.24 9.73
C GLY A 89 6.03 1.81 9.53
N LEU A 90 5.84 2.79 8.63
CA LEU A 90 4.49 3.32 8.32
C LEU A 90 3.63 2.27 7.60
N ASN A 91 2.33 2.39 7.75
CA ASN A 91 1.39 1.57 6.97
C ASN A 91 1.37 2.00 5.49
N ASP A 92 1.00 1.07 4.62
CA ASP A 92 1.05 1.27 3.15
C ASP A 92 0.18 2.44 2.69
N ILE A 93 -0.97 2.66 3.33
CA ILE A 93 -1.89 3.74 2.95
C ILE A 93 -1.21 5.09 3.15
N VAL A 94 -0.68 5.35 4.34
CA VAL A 94 0.02 6.59 4.66
C VAL A 94 1.30 6.70 3.84
N MET A 95 2.05 5.60 3.69
CA MET A 95 3.27 5.56 2.88
C MET A 95 3.00 5.97 1.42
N ASN A 96 1.93 5.49 0.80
CA ASN A 96 1.57 5.84 -0.58
C ASN A 96 1.40 7.36 -0.78
N PHE A 97 0.85 8.06 0.20
CA PHE A 97 0.74 9.52 0.14
C PHE A 97 2.05 10.22 0.51
N MET A 98 2.86 9.63 1.39
CA MET A 98 4.17 10.18 1.74
C MET A 98 5.13 10.17 0.55
N ILE A 99 5.13 9.14 -0.29
CA ILE A 99 6.00 9.07 -1.49
C ILE A 99 5.68 10.21 -2.49
N MET A 100 4.44 10.69 -2.49
CA MET A 100 4.02 11.82 -3.33
C MET A 100 4.34 13.19 -2.71
N ALA A 101 4.77 13.23 -1.44
CA ALA A 101 5.13 14.45 -0.74
C ALA A 101 6.65 14.72 -0.86
N ASP A 102 7.05 15.98 -0.68
CA ASP A 102 8.47 16.32 -0.58
C ASP A 102 9.05 15.75 0.73
N LEU A 103 9.85 14.69 0.63
CA LEU A 103 10.54 14.09 1.77
C LEU A 103 11.60 15.05 2.30
N SER A 104 11.55 15.31 3.61
CA SER A 104 12.55 16.12 4.29
C SER A 104 13.68 15.25 4.85
N ALA A 105 14.87 15.82 5.00
CA ALA A 105 15.92 15.21 5.81
C ALA A 105 15.57 15.18 7.30
N SER A 106 14.60 15.98 7.77
CA SER A 106 14.20 16.04 9.19
C SER A 106 13.09 15.05 9.51
N LEU A 107 13.31 14.19 10.52
CA LEU A 107 12.30 13.26 11.03
C LEU A 107 11.05 14.00 11.51
N GLU A 108 11.20 15.08 12.25
CA GLU A 108 10.06 15.86 12.77
C GLU A 108 9.17 16.37 11.63
N ARG A 109 9.79 16.85 10.55
CA ARG A 109 9.04 17.33 9.38
C ARG A 109 8.28 16.20 8.69
N ASN A 110 8.88 15.01 8.60
CA ASN A 110 8.22 13.84 8.03
C ASN A 110 7.10 13.30 8.93
N ILE A 111 7.25 13.36 10.25
CA ILE A 111 6.20 13.04 11.22
C ILE A 111 5.03 14.00 11.06
N ASP A 112 5.27 15.31 10.98
CA ASP A 112 4.22 16.32 10.76
C ASP A 112 3.44 16.04 9.46
N ASN A 113 4.14 15.69 8.39
CA ASN A 113 3.52 15.35 7.12
C ASN A 113 2.67 14.07 7.22
N ALA A 114 3.19 13.02 7.86
CA ALA A 114 2.47 11.77 8.07
C ALA A 114 1.20 11.99 8.91
N LEU A 115 1.27 12.80 9.97
CA LEU A 115 0.11 13.17 10.79
C LEU A 115 -0.95 13.93 10.00
N ARG A 116 -0.54 14.86 9.13
CA ARG A 116 -1.47 15.60 8.27
C ARG A 116 -2.20 14.67 7.29
N ILE A 117 -1.49 13.69 6.74
CA ILE A 117 -2.07 12.66 5.88
C ILE A 117 -3.06 11.79 6.65
N ASP A 118 -2.68 11.31 7.84
CA ASP A 118 -3.54 10.50 8.71
C ASP A 118 -4.86 11.22 9.02
N ASN A 119 -4.76 12.50 9.43
CA ASN A 119 -5.93 13.35 9.70
C ASN A 119 -6.82 13.56 8.46
N ARG A 120 -6.22 13.74 7.27
CA ARG A 120 -6.97 13.84 6.01
C ARG A 120 -7.67 12.53 5.65
N LEU A 121 -7.01 11.40 5.85
CA LEU A 121 -7.60 10.07 5.60
C LEU A 121 -8.76 9.80 6.55
N ALA A 122 -8.59 10.10 7.84
CA ALA A 122 -9.65 10.00 8.83
C ALA A 122 -10.85 10.88 8.44
N SER A 123 -10.61 12.15 8.07
CA SER A 123 -11.66 13.08 7.63
C SER A 123 -12.38 12.59 6.37
N ARG A 124 -11.66 12.01 5.41
CA ARG A 124 -12.26 11.43 4.21
C ARG A 124 -13.13 10.22 4.56
N ASN A 125 -12.66 9.33 5.43
CA ASN A 125 -13.40 8.15 5.84
C ASN A 125 -14.71 8.51 6.56
N THR A 126 -14.69 9.53 7.43
CA THR A 126 -15.91 10.00 8.11
C THR A 126 -16.92 10.59 7.11
N LEU A 127 -16.46 11.37 6.12
CA LEU A 127 -17.33 11.90 5.06
C LEU A 127 -17.97 10.80 4.21
N LEU A 128 -17.23 9.73 3.93
CA LEU A 128 -17.75 8.58 3.18
C LEU A 128 -18.74 7.76 4.00
N GLN A 129 -18.49 7.55 5.30
CA GLN A 129 -19.47 6.91 6.19
C GLN A 129 -20.78 7.68 6.26
N ASN A 130 -20.72 9.01 6.23
CA ASN A 130 -21.89 9.88 6.26
C ASN A 130 -22.57 10.03 4.88
N ARG A 131 -22.04 9.41 3.82
CA ARG A 131 -22.62 9.42 2.46
C ARG A 131 -22.90 8.00 1.96
N PRO A 132 -24.11 7.45 2.22
CA PRO A 132 -24.47 6.10 1.78
C PRO A 132 -24.52 5.93 0.25
N GLU A 133 -24.56 7.02 -0.52
CA GLU A 133 -24.63 6.99 -1.98
C GLU A 133 -23.28 6.77 -2.68
N PHE A 134 -22.15 7.03 -1.99
CA PHE A 134 -20.80 6.84 -2.51
C PHE A 134 -20.06 5.75 -1.74
N THR A 135 -20.70 4.60 -1.60
CA THR A 135 -19.92 3.38 -1.32
C THR A 135 -19.03 3.14 -2.55
N PRO A 136 -17.71 2.91 -2.38
CA PRO A 136 -16.92 2.41 -3.49
C PRO A 136 -17.64 1.16 -3.97
N TYR A 137 -17.92 1.12 -5.28
CA TYR A 137 -18.34 -0.09 -5.98
C TYR A 137 -17.19 -1.09 -5.84
N THR A 138 -17.08 -1.70 -4.66
CA THR A 138 -16.40 -2.99 -4.55
C THR A 138 -17.14 -3.85 -5.55
N SER A 139 -16.40 -4.33 -6.55
CA SER A 139 -16.88 -5.13 -7.67
C SER A 139 -17.78 -6.28 -7.20
N ARG A 140 -19.06 -6.00 -6.95
CA ARG A 140 -20.13 -6.94 -7.23
C ARG A 140 -20.39 -6.78 -8.71
N GLY A 141 -19.64 -7.54 -9.50
CA GLY A 141 -19.87 -7.68 -10.93
C GLY A 141 -21.33 -8.05 -11.17
N VAL A 142 -22.15 -7.05 -11.44
CA VAL A 142 -23.49 -7.16 -12.00
C VAL A 142 -23.68 -5.87 -12.78
N TYR A 143 -23.07 -5.80 -13.97
CA TYR A 143 -23.53 -4.87 -14.98
C TYR A 143 -24.93 -5.33 -15.43
N ARG A 144 -25.97 -4.91 -14.71
CA ARG A 144 -27.33 -4.89 -15.26
C ARG A 144 -27.46 -3.58 -16.02
N ALA A 145 -27.29 -3.65 -17.34
CA ALA A 145 -27.56 -2.52 -18.21
C ALA A 145 -29.06 -2.14 -18.14
N PRO A 146 -29.42 -0.86 -18.23
CA PRO A 146 -30.82 -0.44 -18.35
C PRO A 146 -31.37 -0.89 -19.71
N ASN A 147 -32.54 -1.54 -19.71
CA ASN A 147 -33.23 -1.89 -20.96
C ASN A 147 -33.63 -0.60 -21.71
N PRO A 148 -33.27 -0.41 -22.99
CA PRO A 148 -33.87 0.63 -23.81
C PRO A 148 -35.30 0.19 -24.25
N PRO A 149 -36.23 1.14 -24.46
CA PRO A 149 -37.59 0.81 -24.83
C PRO A 149 -37.65 0.24 -26.25
N LEU A 150 -38.43 -0.82 -26.42
CA LEU A 150 -38.66 -1.51 -27.69
C LEU A 150 -39.44 -0.59 -28.66
N ALA A 151 -38.74 0.08 -29.57
CA ALA A 151 -39.33 0.60 -30.79
C ALA A 151 -39.14 -0.44 -31.91
N ALA A 152 -40.23 -1.14 -32.25
CA ALA A 152 -40.25 -2.12 -33.33
C ALA A 152 -40.02 -1.43 -34.68
N SER A 153 -38.85 -1.65 -35.29
CA SER A 153 -38.62 -1.33 -36.71
C SER A 153 -38.54 -2.62 -37.52
N LYS A 154 -39.51 -2.81 -38.40
CA LYS A 154 -39.55 -3.89 -39.39
C LYS A 154 -38.43 -3.64 -40.41
N ILE A 155 -37.46 -4.54 -40.50
CA ILE A 155 -36.44 -4.51 -41.56
C ILE A 155 -36.88 -5.50 -42.65
N SER A 156 -37.17 -4.95 -43.83
CA SER A 156 -37.38 -5.69 -45.07
C SER A 156 -36.04 -6.14 -45.62
N SER A 157 -35.96 -7.41 -46.03
CA SER A 157 -34.79 -8.04 -46.64
C SER A 157 -34.52 -7.50 -48.06
N VAL A 158 -33.29 -7.09 -48.33
CA VAL A 158 -32.77 -6.89 -49.71
C VAL A 158 -31.48 -7.71 -49.86
N PRO A 159 -31.30 -8.49 -50.94
CA PRO A 159 -30.17 -9.39 -51.08
C PRO A 159 -28.92 -8.68 -51.61
N GLN A 160 -27.77 -9.25 -51.23
CA GLN A 160 -26.42 -8.84 -51.61
C GLN A 160 -26.21 -8.87 -53.13
N ASN A 161 -25.49 -7.88 -53.65
CA ASN A 161 -24.83 -8.03 -54.94
C ASN A 161 -23.37 -7.58 -54.85
N SER A 162 -22.50 -8.54 -55.13
CA SER A 162 -21.05 -8.45 -55.24
C SER A 162 -20.62 -7.49 -56.36
N ARG A 163 -19.70 -6.56 -56.07
CA ARG A 163 -18.80 -6.01 -57.10
C ARG A 163 -17.39 -5.77 -56.56
N GLN A 164 -16.45 -6.24 -57.36
CA GLN A 164 -15.00 -6.26 -57.24
C GLN A 164 -14.42 -4.82 -57.25
N ILE A 165 -13.32 -4.61 -56.53
CA ILE A 165 -12.53 -3.37 -56.57
C ILE A 165 -11.20 -3.69 -57.30
N PRO A 166 -10.79 -2.94 -58.34
CA PRO A 166 -9.46 -3.03 -58.91
C PRO A 166 -8.42 -2.25 -58.09
N ALA A 167 -7.21 -2.79 -58.02
CA ALA A 167 -6.06 -2.21 -57.35
C ALA A 167 -5.48 -1.00 -58.11
N THR A 168 -5.16 0.08 -57.38
CA THR A 168 -4.13 1.05 -57.78
C THR A 168 -3.39 1.58 -56.54
N ALA A 169 -2.08 1.65 -56.65
CA ALA A 169 -1.11 1.90 -55.60
C ALA A 169 -0.96 3.37 -55.17
N SER A 170 -0.39 3.57 -53.96
CA SER A 170 0.55 4.63 -53.54
C SER A 170 0.16 5.45 -52.30
N ALA A 171 0.63 5.03 -51.10
CA ALA A 171 1.15 5.89 -50.02
C ALA A 171 1.66 5.02 -48.85
N PRO A 172 2.80 5.33 -48.19
CA PRO A 172 3.23 4.62 -46.99
C PRO A 172 2.47 5.18 -45.77
N GLY A 173 1.20 4.82 -45.66
CA GLY A 173 0.37 5.09 -44.50
C GLY A 173 0.44 3.90 -43.55
N TYR A 174 0.72 4.18 -42.28
CA TYR A 174 0.57 3.30 -41.13
C TYR A 174 -0.53 2.23 -41.36
N LEU A 175 -0.14 0.96 -41.46
CA LEU A 175 -1.10 -0.13 -41.53
C LEU A 175 -1.81 -0.24 -40.19
N HIS A 176 -3.03 0.28 -40.13
CA HIS A 176 -3.98 -0.01 -39.07
C HIS A 176 -4.21 -1.53 -39.09
N MET A 177 -3.89 -2.24 -38.00
CA MET A 177 -4.26 -3.64 -37.89
C MET A 177 -5.79 -3.71 -37.77
N GLU A 178 -6.47 -4.09 -38.85
CA GLU A 178 -7.87 -4.49 -38.79
C GLU A 178 -7.95 -5.78 -37.98
N ILE A 179 -8.44 -5.68 -36.74
CA ILE A 179 -8.74 -6.85 -35.93
C ILE A 179 -9.98 -7.47 -36.55
N ASP A 180 -9.82 -8.66 -37.16
CA ASP A 180 -10.94 -9.50 -37.57
C ASP A 180 -11.87 -9.67 -36.38
N THR A 181 -13.04 -9.02 -36.46
CA THR A 181 -14.08 -9.22 -35.46
C THR A 181 -14.52 -10.67 -35.54
N VAL A 182 -14.01 -11.49 -34.61
CA VAL A 182 -14.60 -12.79 -34.30
C VAL A 182 -16.01 -12.48 -33.87
N THR A 183 -16.95 -12.60 -34.80
CA THR A 183 -18.38 -12.49 -34.55
C THR A 183 -18.75 -13.66 -33.64
N SER A 184 -18.50 -13.50 -32.33
CA SER A 184 -19.12 -14.31 -31.31
C SER A 184 -20.61 -14.04 -31.44
N ARG A 185 -21.29 -14.89 -32.22
CA ARG A 185 -22.74 -14.81 -32.38
C ARG A 185 -23.30 -14.90 -30.98
N PHE A 186 -23.84 -13.78 -30.48
CA PHE A 186 -24.50 -13.71 -29.20
C PHE A 186 -25.53 -14.84 -29.16
N ARG A 187 -25.27 -15.88 -28.37
CA ARG A 187 -26.25 -16.94 -28.14
C ARG A 187 -27.10 -16.51 -26.95
N PRO A 188 -28.42 -16.36 -27.14
CA PRO A 188 -29.33 -16.18 -26.02
C PRO A 188 -29.12 -17.29 -25.00
N PRO A 189 -29.20 -17.00 -23.69
CA PRO A 189 -29.13 -18.04 -22.67
C PRO A 189 -30.23 -19.08 -22.93
N LEU A 190 -29.85 -20.37 -22.92
CA LEU A 190 -30.81 -21.45 -23.12
C LEU A 190 -31.92 -21.37 -22.07
N THR A 191 -33.16 -21.55 -22.53
CA THR A 191 -34.32 -21.71 -21.65
C THR A 191 -34.16 -22.94 -20.76
N THR A 192 -34.84 -22.95 -19.62
CA THR A 192 -34.80 -24.07 -18.65
C THR A 192 -35.26 -25.39 -19.28
N GLU A 193 -36.25 -25.33 -20.17
CA GLU A 193 -36.75 -26.46 -20.95
C GLU A 193 -35.71 -27.01 -21.92
N GLU A 194 -35.03 -26.14 -22.67
CA GLU A 194 -33.99 -26.53 -23.63
C GLU A 194 -32.75 -27.13 -22.92
N LYS A 195 -32.40 -26.62 -21.74
CA LYS A 195 -31.33 -27.21 -20.90
C LYS A 195 -31.69 -28.64 -20.46
N LYS A 196 -32.95 -28.88 -20.08
CA LYS A 196 -33.41 -30.21 -19.66
C LYS A 196 -33.37 -31.20 -20.84
N LYS A 197 -33.88 -30.78 -22.00
CA LYS A 197 -33.82 -31.58 -23.23
C LYS A 197 -32.38 -31.94 -23.64
N ARG A 198 -31.45 -30.98 -23.56
CA ARG A 198 -30.03 -31.24 -23.87
C ARG A 198 -29.36 -32.17 -22.88
N ARG A 199 -29.78 -32.14 -21.61
CA ARG A 199 -29.32 -33.08 -20.58
C ARG A 199 -29.84 -34.50 -20.84
N GLU A 200 -31.11 -34.63 -21.21
CA GLU A 200 -31.72 -35.93 -21.58
C GLU A 200 -31.06 -36.52 -22.83
N LEU A 201 -30.68 -35.67 -23.79
CA LEU A 201 -29.97 -36.08 -25.02
C LEU A 201 -28.45 -36.22 -24.85
N GLY A 202 -27.89 -35.94 -23.66
CA GLY A 202 -26.47 -36.08 -23.38
C GLY A 202 -25.56 -35.16 -24.21
N VAL A 203 -26.03 -33.98 -24.60
CA VAL A 203 -25.27 -33.01 -25.43
C VAL A 203 -24.82 -31.80 -24.62
N CYS A 204 -23.71 -31.17 -25.02
CA CYS A 204 -23.15 -30.01 -24.35
C CYS A 204 -24.13 -28.84 -24.26
N LEU A 205 -24.22 -28.21 -23.08
CA LEU A 205 -25.08 -27.05 -22.84
C LEU A 205 -24.64 -25.79 -23.60
N TYR A 206 -23.37 -25.67 -23.98
CA TYR A 206 -22.83 -24.49 -24.67
C TYR A 206 -22.79 -24.66 -26.19
N CYS A 207 -22.28 -25.79 -26.69
CA CYS A 207 -22.07 -26.00 -28.13
C CYS A 207 -23.07 -26.97 -28.78
N GLY A 208 -23.89 -27.69 -28.00
CA GLY A 208 -24.90 -28.63 -28.52
C GLY A 208 -24.33 -29.91 -29.14
N GLN A 209 -23.03 -30.18 -28.98
CA GLN A 209 -22.37 -31.38 -29.51
C GLN A 209 -22.35 -32.51 -28.47
N PRO A 210 -22.40 -33.79 -28.89
CA PRO A 210 -22.42 -34.95 -27.99
C PRO A 210 -21.04 -35.32 -27.40
N SER A 211 -19.95 -34.65 -27.81
CA SER A 211 -18.59 -35.05 -27.46
C SER A 211 -18.15 -34.68 -26.05
N HIS A 212 -18.88 -33.81 -25.36
CA HIS A 212 -18.58 -33.42 -23.98
C HIS A 212 -19.83 -32.91 -23.27
N ILE A 213 -19.97 -33.27 -22.01
CA ILE A 213 -21.04 -32.77 -21.13
C ILE A 213 -20.35 -32.02 -20.00
N ILE A 214 -20.74 -30.76 -19.78
CA ILE A 214 -20.22 -29.95 -18.68
C ILE A 214 -21.12 -30.19 -17.46
N PRO A 215 -20.61 -30.79 -16.37
CA PRO A 215 -21.35 -30.93 -15.12
C PRO A 215 -21.54 -29.55 -14.45
N ASN A 216 -22.61 -29.44 -13.65
CA ASN A 216 -22.99 -28.21 -12.93
C ASN A 216 -21.91 -27.74 -11.96
#